data_AF-A0A800BW25-F1
#
_entry.id   AF-A0A800BW25-F1
#
_cell.length_a   1.000
_cell.length_b   1.000
_cell.length_c   1.000
_cell.angle_alpha   90.00
_cell.angle_beta   90.00
_cell.angle_gamma   90.00
#
_symmetry.space_group_name_H-M   'P 1'
#
loop_
_entity.id
_entity.type
_entity.pdbx_description
1 polymer ?
#
loop_
_entity_poly.entity_id
_entity_poly.type
_entity_poly.pdbx_seq_one_letter_code
_entity_poly.pdbx_strand_id
1 'polypeptide(L)' 'TVELPDHPWFVACQFHPEFTSTPRAGHPLFKSFVAAALKQKQGVR' A
#
# COMPACT_ATOMS: atom_id res chain seq x y z
N THR A 1 7.63 -4.58 10.31
CA THR A 1 6.55 -4.69 9.31
C THR A 1 6.12 -6.14 9.27
N VAL A 2 4.84 -6.39 9.06
CA VAL A 2 4.26 -7.73 8.92
C VAL A 2 3.56 -7.80 7.57
N GLU A 3 3.68 -8.93 6.88
CA GLU A 3 3.04 -9.21 5.59
C GLU A 3 2.32 -10.57 5.68
N LEU A 4 1.24 -10.73 4.91
CA LEU A 4 0.48 -11.98 4.82
C LEU A 4 0.62 -12.55 3.39
N PRO A 5 1.41 -13.62 3.18
CA PRO A 5 1.77 -14.08 1.84
C PRO A 5 0.58 -14.48 0.95
N ASP A 6 -0.49 -15.01 1.53
CA ASP A 6 -1.66 -15.50 0.79
C ASP A 6 -2.70 -14.39 0.48
N HIS A 7 -2.38 -13.14 0.77
CA HIS A 7 -3.23 -11.99 0.46
C HIS A 7 -2.64 -11.17 -0.70
N PRO A 8 -3.44 -10.76 -1.71
CA PRO A 8 -2.93 -10.11 -2.93
C PRO A 8 -2.15 -8.81 -2.67
N TRP A 9 -2.46 -8.12 -1.57
CA TRP A 9 -1.64 -7.04 -1.03
C TRP A 9 -1.94 -6.85 0.46
N PHE A 10 -1.02 -7.18 1.35
CA PHE A 10 -1.20 -6.98 2.79
C PHE A 10 0.12 -6.56 3.45
N VAL A 11 0.13 -5.38 4.07
CA VAL A 11 1.28 -4.84 4.79
C VAL A 11 0.77 -4.12 6.04
N ALA A 12 1.40 -4.39 7.19
CA ALA A 12 1.17 -3.69 8.45
C ALA A 12 2.49 -3.20 9.06
N CYS A 13 2.49 -2.00 9.63
CA CYS A 13 3.65 -1.41 10.28
C CYS A 13 3.26 -0.68 11.58
N GLN A 14 4.18 -0.65 12.55
CA GLN A 14 3.99 0.04 13.83
C GLN A 14 4.43 1.51 13.79
N PHE A 15 5.29 1.88 12.83
CA PHE A 15 5.69 3.27 12.62
C PHE A 15 4.62 4.02 11.81
N HIS A 16 4.74 5.34 11.77
CA HIS A 16 3.79 6.27 11.14
C HIS A 16 4.27 6.73 9.74
N PRO A 17 4.03 5.95 8.65
CA PRO A 17 4.43 6.33 7.28
C PRO A 17 3.70 7.57 6.76
N GLU A 18 2.62 8.00 7.41
CA GLU A 18 1.88 9.22 7.08
C GLU A 18 2.73 10.48 7.29
N PHE A 19 3.63 10.51 8.27
CA PHE A 19 4.46 11.68 8.56
C PHE A 19 5.59 11.91 7.54
N THR A 20 5.94 10.88 6.78
CA THR A 20 6.96 10.95 5.71
C THR A 20 6.34 11.03 4.31
N SER A 21 5.01 11.04 4.20
CA SER A 21 4.30 11.26 2.93
C SER A 21 4.21 12.76 2.63
N THR A 22 4.41 13.15 1.36
CA THR A 22 4.26 14.55 0.92
C THR A 22 3.39 14.65 -0.33
N PRO A 23 2.73 15.79 -0.61
CA PRO A 23 1.89 15.94 -1.81
C PRO A 23 2.63 15.74 -3.14
N ARG A 24 3.90 16.13 -3.21
CA ARG A 24 4.72 16.06 -4.44
C ARG A 24 5.25 14.65 -4.70
N ALA A 25 5.74 13.97 -3.67
CA ALA A 25 6.41 12.68 -3.81
C ALA A 25 5.53 11.48 -3.42
N GLY A 26 4.53 11.67 -2.55
CA GLY A 26 3.80 10.60 -1.87
C GLY A 26 4.69 9.68 -1.04
N HIS A 27 4.09 8.66 -0.44
CA HIS A 27 4.84 7.57 0.21
C HIS A 27 4.71 6.27 -0.60
N PRO A 28 5.78 5.48 -0.77
CA PRO A 28 5.73 4.22 -1.52
C PRO A 28 4.64 3.26 -1.02
N LEU A 29 4.46 3.15 0.30
CA LEU A 29 3.42 2.31 0.91
C LEU A 29 2.02 2.72 0.44
N PHE A 30 1.65 4.00 0.55
CA PHE A 30 0.32 4.48 0.10
C PHE A 30 0.14 4.38 -1.41
N LYS A 31 1.18 4.70 -2.20
CA LYS A 31 1.11 4.54 -3.67
C LYS A 31 0.85 3.09 -4.08
N SER A 32 1.57 2.14 -3.47
CA SER A 32 1.40 0.72 -3.77
C SER A 32 0.05 0.18 -3.29
N PHE A 33 -0.45 0.63 -2.13
CA PHE A 33 -1.79 0.30 -1.64
C PHE A 33 -2.89 0.73 -2.62
N VAL A 34 -2.86 1.99 -3.07
CA VAL A 34 -3.85 2.51 -4.03
C VAL A 34 -3.75 1.77 -5.38
N ALA A 35 -2.54 1.48 -5.85
CA ALA A 35 -2.35 0.70 -7.07
C ALA A 35 -2.92 -0.72 -6.95
N ALA A 36 -2.70 -1.40 -5.80
CA ALA A 36 -3.28 -2.71 -5.54
C ALA A 36 -4.81 -2.68 -5.46
N ALA A 37 -5.39 -1.65 -4.83
CA ALA A 37 -6.83 -1.45 -4.77
C ALA A 37 -7.43 -1.21 -6.17
N LEU A 38 -6.75 -0.45 -7.03
CA LEU A 38 -7.16 -0.25 -8.43
C LEU A 38 -7.12 -1.56 -9.23
N LYS A 39 -6.05 -2.36 -9.09
CA LYS A 39 -5.96 -3.68 -9.73
C LYS A 39 -7.11 -4.60 -9.28
N GLN A 40 -7.36 -4.66 -7.98
CA GLN A 40 -8.44 -5.46 -7.40
C GLN A 40 -9.80 -5.01 -7.96
N LYS A 41 -10.06 -3.70 -8.03
CA LYS A 41 -11.29 -3.13 -8.59
C LYS A 41 -11.48 -3.48 -10.07
N GLN A 42 -10.39 -3.56 -10.84
CA GLN A 42 -10.43 -3.88 -12.26
C GLN A 42 -10.60 -5.38 -12.54
N GLY A 43 -10.63 -6.23 -11.49
CA GLY A 43 -10.72 -7.68 -11.64
C GLY A 43 -9.48 -8.32 -12.26
N VAL A 44 -8.41 -7.54 -12.43
CA VAL A 44 -7.11 -8.01 -12.88
C VAL A 44 -6.42 -8.60 -11.65
N ARG A 45 -6.48 -9.93 -11.53
CA ARG A 45 -5.72 -10.67 -10.53
C ARG A 45 -4.23 -10.61 -10.86
#